data_AF-A0A603FC69-F1
#
_entry.id   AF-A0A603FC69-F1
#
_cell.length_a   1.000
_cell.length_b   1.000
_cell.length_c   1.000
_cell.angle_alpha   90.00
_cell.angle_beta   90.00
_cell.angle_gamma   90.00
#
_symmetry.space_group_name_H-M   'P 1'
#
loop_
_entity.id
_entity.type
_entity.pdbx_description
1 polymer ?
#
loop_
_entity_poly.entity_id
_entity_poly.type
_entity_poly.pdbx_seq_one_letter_code
_entity_poly.pdbx_strand_id
1 'polypeptide(L)' 'THRTAETEARQNVSAVLVGKNIHFYVTTRDISAGEELWFDYGPDYQHFESGEALRSAQVKEEPSSPEEG' A
#
# COMPACT_ATOMS: atom_id res chain seq x y z
N THR A 1 7.79 -3.72 -13.63
CA THR A 1 8.75 -2.82 -12.96
C THR A 1 10.01 -3.61 -12.65
N HIS A 2 11.15 -3.20 -13.18
CA HIS A 2 12.42 -3.92 -12.94
C HIS A 2 12.84 -3.70 -11.49
N ARG A 3 12.78 -4.77 -10.68
CA ARG A 3 13.32 -4.81 -9.33
C ARG A 3 14.85 -4.66 -9.43
N THR A 4 15.38 -3.51 -9.04
CA THR A 4 16.84 -3.28 -9.00
C THR A 4 17.41 -3.95 -7.76
N ALA A 5 18.47 -4.72 -7.92
CA ALA A 5 19.15 -5.44 -6.83
C ALA A 5 19.57 -4.51 -5.67
N GLU A 6 19.79 -3.23 -5.95
CA GLU A 6 20.06 -2.18 -4.95
C GLU A 6 18.89 -1.95 -3.98
N THR A 7 17.65 -1.99 -4.48
CA THR A 7 16.45 -1.77 -3.67
C THR A 7 16.19 -2.96 -2.75
N GLU A 8 16.43 -4.18 -3.24
CA GLU A 8 16.31 -5.39 -2.43
C GLU A 8 17.38 -5.46 -1.33
N ALA A 9 18.61 -5.05 -1.66
CA ALA A 9 19.72 -5.05 -0.70
C ALA A 9 19.54 -4.01 0.44
N ARG A 10 18.70 -2.99 0.24
CA ARG A 10 18.37 -1.98 1.25
C ARG A 10 17.20 -2.37 2.16
N GLN A 11 16.40 -3.36 1.80
CA GLN A 11 15.25 -3.77 2.59
C GLN A 11 15.71 -4.41 3.91
N ASN A 12 15.32 -3.79 5.01
CA ASN A 12 15.63 -4.26 6.36
C ASN A 12 14.35 -4.62 7.15
N VAL A 13 13.19 -4.45 6.53
CA VAL A 13 11.87 -4.82 7.04
C VAL A 13 11.08 -5.57 5.96
N SER A 14 10.38 -6.61 6.38
CA SER A 14 9.43 -7.39 5.57
C SER A 14 8.01 -7.20 6.10
N ALA A 15 7.00 -7.21 5.22
CA ALA A 15 5.60 -7.12 5.60
C ALA A 15 4.93 -8.50 5.52
N VAL A 16 4.28 -8.93 6.60
CA VAL A 16 3.59 -10.22 6.71
C VAL A 16 2.11 -9.94 6.98
N LEU A 17 1.22 -10.47 6.13
CA LEU A 17 -0.22 -10.38 6.36
C LEU A 17 -0.65 -11.43 7.39
N VAL A 18 -1.33 -10.98 8.44
CA VAL A 18 -1.89 -11.85 9.48
C VAL A 18 -3.41 -11.64 9.52
N GLY A 19 -4.15 -12.74 9.32
CA GLY A 19 -5.60 -12.68 9.18
C GLY A 19 -6.01 -11.99 7.87
N LYS A 20 -7.05 -11.16 7.93
CA LYS A 20 -7.66 -10.60 6.72
C LYS A 20 -7.06 -9.26 6.27
N ASN A 21 -6.73 -8.36 7.20
CA ASN A 21 -6.39 -6.97 6.89
C ASN A 21 -5.30 -6.36 7.80
N ILE A 22 -4.50 -7.18 8.49
CA ILE A 22 -3.49 -6.69 9.43
C ILE A 22 -2.11 -7.06 8.90
N HIS A 23 -1.26 -6.06 8.66
CA HIS A 23 0.14 -6.27 8.32
C HIS A 23 1.03 -6.12 9.55
N PHE A 24 1.87 -7.13 9.80
CA PHE A 24 2.99 -7.06 10.73
C PHE A 24 4.27 -6.78 9.95
N TYR A 25 5.04 -5.81 10.42
CA TYR A 25 6.32 -5.45 9.85
C TYR A 25 7.45 -6.05 10.70
N VAL A 26 8.26 -6.91 10.09
CA VAL A 26 9.26 -7.72 10.77
C VAL A 26 10.64 -7.41 10.21
N THR A 27 11.57 -7.04 11.08
CA THR A 27 12.96 -6.78 10.72
C THR A 27 13.63 -8.04 10.18
N THR A 28 14.34 -7.94 9.05
CA THR A 28 15.04 -9.07 8.42
C THR A 28 16.47 -9.25 8.92
N ARG A 29 16.96 -8.28 9.69
CA ARG A 29 18.26 -8.26 10.38
C ARG A 29 18.21 -7.32 11.58
N ASP A 30 19.27 -7.28 12.36
CA ASP A 30 19.43 -6.28 13.43
C ASP A 30 19.49 -4.86 12.86
N ILE A 31 18.82 -3.93 13.55
CA ILE A 31 18.69 -2.52 13.17
C ILE A 31 19.27 -1.65 14.27
N SER A 32 20.11 -0.69 13.89
CA SER A 32 20.68 0.26 14.84
C SER A 32 19.74 1.43 15.13
N ALA A 33 19.87 2.05 16.30
CA ALA A 33 19.11 3.26 16.61
C ALA A 33 19.42 4.38 15.60
N GLY A 34 18.38 5.00 15.05
CA GLY A 34 18.50 6.04 14.01
C GLY A 34 18.65 5.49 12.59
N GLU A 35 18.72 4.18 12.40
CA GLU A 35 18.66 3.56 11.08
C GLU A 35 17.23 3.61 10.53
N GLU A 36 17.08 3.99 9.27
CA GLU A 36 15.78 4.06 8.60
C GLU A 36 15.25 2.66 8.27
N LEU A 37 13.95 2.46 8.46
CA LEU A 37 13.26 1.21 8.15
C LEU A 37 12.79 1.23 6.69
N TRP A 38 13.24 0.25 5.92
CA TRP A 38 12.97 0.11 4.49
C TRP A 38 12.27 -1.21 4.20
N PHE A 39 11.11 -1.14 3.55
CA PHE A 39 10.35 -2.28 3.06
C PHE A 39 9.75 -1.98 1.68
N ASP A 40 9.45 -3.04 0.93
CA ASP A 40 8.79 -2.92 -0.37
C ASP A 40 7.29 -2.65 -0.22
N TYR A 41 6.75 -1.76 -1.06
CA TYR A 41 5.30 -1.57 -1.15
C TYR A 41 4.59 -2.72 -1.87
N GLY A 42 5.33 -3.58 -2.56
CA GLY A 42 4.83 -4.68 -3.34
C GLY A 42 4.59 -4.30 -4.81
N PRO A 43 4.43 -5.30 -5.69
CA PRO A 43 4.19 -5.10 -7.11
C PRO A 43 2.82 -4.48 -7.40
N ASP A 44 1.86 -4.62 -6.47
CA ASP A 44 0.50 -4.10 -6.61
C ASP A 44 0.40 -2.61 -6.23
N TYR A 45 1.48 -2.04 -5.69
CA TYR A 45 1.51 -0.62 -5.38
C TYR A 45 1.58 0.21 -6.67
N GLN A 46 0.50 0.92 -6.95
CA GLN A 46 0.45 1.92 -8.01
C GLN A 46 0.69 3.29 -7.39
N HIS A 47 1.79 3.92 -7.81
CA HIS A 47 2.04 5.31 -7.48
C HIS A 47 1.01 6.17 -8.22
N PHE A 48 0.18 6.91 -7.47
CA PHE A 48 -0.75 7.88 -8.05
C PHE A 48 -0.08 9.24 -8.11
N GLU A 49 -0.14 9.91 -9.27
CA GLU A 49 0.23 11.32 -9.35
C GLU A 49 -0.75 12.16 -8.51
N SER A 50 -0.24 13.25 -7.94
CA SER A 50 -1.02 14.18 -7.11
C SER A 50 -2.17 14.81 -7.91
N GLY A 51 -3.33 14.14 -7.93
CA GLY A 51 -4.53 14.60 -8.65
C GLY A 51 -5.45 13.49 -9.16
N GLU A 52 -4.97 12.25 -9.30
CA GLU A 52 -5.73 11.18 -9.98
C GLU A 52 -6.60 10.32 -9.05
N ALA A 53 -6.23 10.12 -7.78
CA ALA A 53 -6.78 9.02 -6.98
C ALA A 53 -8.13 9.27 -6.28
N LEU A 54 -8.62 10.51 -6.17
CA LEU A 54 -9.80 10.82 -5.33
C LEU A 54 -11.13 10.97 -6.09
N ARG A 55 -11.13 10.92 -7.42
CA ARG A 55 -12.36 11.12 -8.22
C ARG A 55 -13.18 9.84 -8.45
N SER A 56 -12.58 8.66 -8.32
CA SER A 56 -13.25 7.39 -8.67
C SER A 56 -14.03 6.75 -7.50
N ALA A 57 -13.84 7.21 -6.26
CA ALA A 57 -14.49 6.62 -5.08
C ALA A 57 -15.80 7.32 -4.65
N GLN A 58 -16.23 8.39 -5.33
CA GLN A 58 -17.40 9.19 -4.91
C GLN A 58 -18.61 9.17 -5.84
N VAL A 59 -18.68 8.27 -6.82
CA VAL A 59 -19.98 7.98 -7.48
C VAL A 59 -20.55 6.70 -6.87
N LYS A 60 -21.02 6.80 -5.62
CA LYS A 60 -22.13 5.95 -5.20
C LYS A 60 -23.37 6.62 -5.78
N GLU A 61 -23.82 6.17 -6.94
CA GLU A 61 -25.15 6.56 -7.43
C GLU A 61 -26.16 6.23 -6.33
N GLU A 62 -26.82 7.26 -5.83
CA GLU A 62 -27.99 7.10 -4.97
C GLU A 62 -29.09 6.46 -5.84
N PRO A 63 -29.70 5.33 -5.44
CA PRO A 63 -30.78 4.76 -6.22
C PRO A 63 -31.94 5.76 -6.27
N SER A 64 -32.39 6.12 -7.47
CA SER A 64 -33.55 6.99 -7.66
C SER A 64 -34.75 6.44 -6.88
N SER A 65 -35.36 7.28 -6.05
CA SER A 65 -36.61 6.93 -5.37
C SER A 65 -37.70 6.62 -6.42
N PRO A 66 -38.59 5.65 -6.18
CA PRO A 66 -39.68 5.36 -7.10
C PRO A 66 -40.65 6.55 -7.13
N GLU A 67 -41.08 6.96 -8.33
CA GLU A 67 -42.15 7.94 -8.49
C GLU A 67 -43.43 7.40 -7.82
N GLU A 68 -44.01 8.19 -6.92
CA GLU A 68 -45.37 7.98 -6.42
C GLU A 68 -46.35 8.29 -7.55
N GLY A 69 -47.24 7.34 -7.86
CA GLY A 69 -48.27 7.46 -8.88
C GLY A 69 -49.47 8.32 -8.48
#